data_AF-A0A1W1BSR2-F1
#
_entry.id   AF-A0A1W1BSR2-F1
#
_cell.length_a   1.000
_cell.length_b   1.000
_cell.length_c   1.000
_cell.angle_alpha   90.00
_cell.angle_beta   90.00
_cell.angle_gamma   90.00
#
_symmetry.space_group_name_H-M   'P 1'
#
loop_
_entity.id
_entity.type
_entity.pdbx_description
1 polymer ?
#
loop_
_entity_poly.entity_id
_entity_poly.type
_entity_poly.pdbx_seq_one_letter_code
_entity_poly.pdbx_strand_id
1 'polypeptide(L)'
;MVCFYGDIIDIEANTYFDKTLKGSIDYVLNNDNNIFIAIEAKNSEIERGILQLISELIAIDKIVEEESDFIYGAVTIGFTWAFVVLDRREKIITKHIDYLSIKELEEIIKILVGILKA
;
A
#
# COMPACT_ATOMS: atom_id res chain seq x y z
N MET A 1 -4.27 -10.39 13.96
CA MET A 1 -5.59 -10.32 13.31
C MET A 1 -5.89 -8.85 13.15
N VAL A 2 -5.78 -8.33 11.93
CA VAL A 2 -6.18 -6.96 11.62
C VAL A 2 -7.65 -7.05 11.24
N CYS A 3 -8.55 -6.53 12.07
CA CYS A 3 -9.97 -6.48 11.78
C CYS A 3 -10.29 -5.08 11.24
N PHE A 4 -10.65 -4.99 9.98
CA PHE A 4 -11.17 -3.76 9.38
C PHE A 4 -12.71 -3.77 9.48
N TYR A 5 -13.31 -2.69 9.97
CA TYR A 5 -14.76 -2.47 10.05
C TYR A 5 -15.06 -1.00 9.71
N GLY A 6 -15.52 -0.72 8.48
CA GLY A 6 -15.85 0.62 7.98
C GLY A 6 -14.67 1.40 7.37
N ASP A 7 -14.91 2.66 6.97
CA ASP A 7 -13.88 3.59 6.49
C ASP A 7 -12.84 3.82 7.60
N ILE A 8 -11.66 3.19 7.48
CA ILE A 8 -10.62 3.22 8.51
C ILE A 8 -9.35 3.85 7.95
N ILE A 9 -8.80 4.79 8.72
CA ILE A 9 -7.40 5.23 8.64
C ILE A 9 -6.69 4.62 9.84
N ASP A 10 -5.83 3.63 9.61
CA ASP A 10 -4.98 3.06 10.67
C ASP A 10 -3.54 3.57 10.51
N ILE A 11 -2.93 3.94 11.63
CA ILE A 11 -1.56 4.48 11.71
C ILE A 11 -0.72 3.50 12.53
N GLU A 12 0.35 2.96 11.94
CA GLU A 12 1.19 1.88 12.49
C GLU A 12 0.45 0.54 12.67
N ALA A 13 -0.25 0.10 11.63
CA ALA A 13 -0.92 -1.19 11.59
C ALA A 13 0.10 -2.34 11.59
N ASN A 14 0.12 -3.13 12.66
CA ASN A 14 0.96 -4.32 12.74
C ASN A 14 0.34 -5.47 11.95
N THR A 15 1.06 -6.00 10.98
CA THR A 15 0.65 -7.18 10.21
C THR A 15 1.32 -8.43 10.76
N TYR A 16 0.48 -9.37 11.23
CA TYR A 16 0.92 -10.70 11.66
C TYR A 16 0.27 -11.72 10.74
N PHE A 17 0.99 -12.11 9.70
CA PHE A 17 0.50 -13.06 8.71
C PHE A 17 0.88 -14.50 9.10
N ASP A 18 2.17 -14.75 9.39
CA ASP A 18 2.69 -16.03 9.89
C ASP A 18 4.04 -15.86 10.63
N LYS A 19 4.78 -16.95 10.88
CA LYS A 19 6.10 -16.89 11.55
C LYS A 19 7.18 -16.15 10.73
N THR A 20 6.96 -15.95 9.43
CA THR A 20 7.93 -15.48 8.43
C THR A 20 7.58 -14.12 7.82
N LEU A 21 6.31 -13.71 7.79
CA LEU A 21 5.84 -12.38 7.39
C LEU A 21 5.37 -11.60 8.61
N LYS A 22 6.28 -10.77 9.14
CA LYS A 22 6.03 -9.79 10.19
C LYS A 22 6.47 -8.43 9.67
N GLY A 23 5.56 -7.46 9.68
CA GLY A 23 5.86 -6.09 9.32
C GLY A 23 4.96 -5.09 10.01
N SER A 24 5.23 -3.82 9.74
CA SER A 24 4.42 -2.69 10.17
C SER A 24 4.10 -1.92 8.91
N ILE A 25 2.82 -1.66 8.72
CA ILE A 25 2.32 -0.73 7.72
C ILE A 25 2.15 0.60 8.43
N ASP A 26 2.73 1.67 7.89
CA ASP A 26 2.65 2.98 8.54
C ASP A 26 1.25 3.60 8.36
N TYR A 27 0.60 3.35 7.22
CA TYR A 27 -0.75 3.83 6.95
C TYR A 27 -1.58 2.80 6.17
N VAL A 28 -2.79 2.51 6.65
CA VAL A 28 -3.82 1.80 5.87
C VAL A 28 -5.02 2.73 5.71
N LEU A 29 -5.48 2.91 4.47
CA LEU A 29 -6.73 3.54 4.13
C LEU A 29 -7.63 2.47 3.52
N ASN A 30 -8.79 2.26 4.14
CA ASN A 30 -9.82 1.38 3.58
C ASN A 30 -11.11 2.19 3.37
N ASN A 31 -11.75 1.99 2.23
CA ASN A 31 -13.12 2.42 1.99
C ASN A 31 -13.91 1.28 1.34
N ASP A 32 -15.23 1.45 1.19
CA ASP A 32 -16.13 0.40 0.68
C ASP A 32 -15.68 -0.24 -0.67
N ASN A 33 -14.84 0.43 -1.45
CA ASN A 33 -14.43 -0.02 -2.78
C ASN A 33 -12.94 -0.37 -2.90
N ASN A 34 -12.06 0.17 -2.07
CA ASN A 34 -10.62 0.11 -2.27
C ASN A 34 -9.83 0.04 -0.97
N ILE A 35 -8.74 -0.73 -1.03
CA ILE A 35 -7.73 -0.81 0.00
C ILE A 35 -6.46 -0.13 -0.50
N PHE A 36 -5.96 0.84 0.25
CA PHE A 36 -4.69 1.51 0.02
C PHE A 36 -3.77 1.40 1.23
N ILE A 37 -2.50 1.09 0.97
CA ILE A 37 -1.46 0.91 1.98
C ILE A 37 -0.30 1.84 1.69
N ALA A 38 0.26 2.50 2.70
CA ALA A 38 1.50 3.25 2.56
C ALA A 38 2.53 2.88 3.61
N ILE A 39 3.80 2.85 3.19
CA ILE A 39 4.96 2.54 4.03
C ILE A 39 6.01 3.64 3.84
N GLU A 40 6.61 4.07 4.94
CA GLU A 40 7.83 4.88 4.96
C GLU A 40 9.06 3.95 4.92
N ALA A 41 9.87 4.08 3.87
CA ALA A 41 11.05 3.24 3.72
C ALA A 41 12.14 3.67 4.72
N LYS A 42 12.62 2.69 5.48
CA LYS A 42 13.70 2.92 6.45
C LYS A 42 15.02 3.25 5.76
N ASN A 43 15.84 4.07 6.41
CA ASN A 43 17.18 4.46 5.95
C ASN A 43 17.22 5.06 4.53
N SER A 44 16.11 5.64 4.06
CA SER A 44 15.99 6.15 2.68
C SER A 44 16.19 5.10 1.57
N GLU A 45 16.05 3.80 1.88
CA GLU A 45 16.19 2.72 0.91
C GLU A 45 14.85 2.36 0.26
N ILE A 46 14.44 3.15 -0.74
CA ILE A 46 13.12 3.02 -1.37
C ILE A 46 12.89 1.64 -2.02
N GLU A 47 13.90 1.04 -2.65
CA GLU A 47 13.81 -0.30 -3.25
C GLU A 47 13.50 -1.37 -2.19
N ARG A 48 14.12 -1.27 -1.00
CA ARG A 48 13.78 -2.17 0.11
C ARG A 48 12.36 -1.94 0.61
N GLY A 49 11.94 -0.68 0.69
CA GLY A 49 10.57 -0.34 1.03
C GLY A 49 9.56 -0.93 0.04
N ILE A 50 9.87 -0.94 -1.26
CA ILE A 50 9.02 -1.56 -2.29
C ILE A 50 8.90 -3.07 -2.06
N LEU A 51 10.00 -3.77 -1.80
CA LEU A 51 9.96 -5.21 -1.49
C LEU A 51 9.14 -5.50 -0.22
N GLN A 52 9.23 -4.64 0.80
CA GLN A 52 8.39 -4.72 1.98
C GLN A 52 6.92 -4.52 1.61
N LEU A 53 6.57 -3.45 0.89
CA LEU A 53 5.20 -3.18 0.46
C LEU A 53 4.59 -4.33 -0.32
N ILE A 54 5.34 -4.93 -1.25
CA ILE A 54 4.91 -6.11 -2.01
C ILE A 54 4.54 -7.26 -1.08
N SER A 55 5.35 -7.51 -0.05
CA SER A 55 5.06 -8.56 0.93
C SER A 55 3.79 -8.27 1.74
N GLU A 56 3.56 -7.01 2.09
CA GLU A 56 2.35 -6.57 2.81
C GLU A 56 1.09 -6.66 1.95
N LEU A 57 1.15 -6.27 0.67
CA LEU A 57 0.04 -6.41 -0.28
C LEU A 57 -0.42 -7.87 -0.40
N ILE A 58 0.53 -8.80 -0.50
CA ILE A 58 0.24 -10.24 -0.54
C ILE A 58 -0.34 -10.75 0.78
N ALA A 59 0.13 -10.24 1.92
CA ALA A 59 -0.40 -10.61 3.21
C ALA A 59 -1.85 -10.14 3.38
N ILE A 60 -2.15 -8.90 2.97
CA ILE A 60 -3.48 -8.29 3.03
C ILE A 60 -4.47 -9.01 2.11
N ASP A 61 -4.09 -9.31 0.87
CA ASP A 61 -4.92 -10.06 -0.09
C ASP A 61 -5.43 -11.39 0.47
N LYS A 62 -4.67 -12.02 1.37
CA LYS A 62 -5.01 -13.29 2.01
C LYS A 62 -5.89 -13.17 3.26
N ILE A 63 -5.98 -12.00 3.88
CA ILE A 63 -6.78 -11.78 5.10
C ILE A 63 -8.05 -10.98 4.85
N VAL A 64 -8.07 -10.14 3.80
CA VAL A 64 -9.22 -9.30 3.52
C VAL A 64 -10.21 -10.03 2.61
N GLU A 65 -11.44 -10.17 3.11
CA GLU A 65 -12.56 -10.80 2.41
C GLU A 65 -13.29 -9.83 1.46
N GLU A 66 -13.00 -8.52 1.51
CA GLU A 66 -13.61 -7.53 0.62
C GLU A 66 -13.38 -7.88 -0.86
N GLU A 67 -14.34 -7.53 -1.71
CA GLU A 67 -14.39 -7.92 -3.12
C GLU A 67 -13.63 -6.94 -4.05
N SER A 68 -12.85 -5.99 -3.51
CA SER A 68 -12.09 -5.07 -4.35
C SER A 68 -11.12 -5.85 -5.24
N ASP A 69 -11.08 -5.52 -6.53
CA ASP A 69 -10.24 -6.18 -7.53
C ASP A 69 -8.76 -5.82 -7.39
N PHE A 70 -8.47 -4.66 -6.79
CA PHE A 70 -7.14 -4.09 -6.68
C PHE A 70 -6.79 -3.73 -5.24
N ILE A 71 -5.52 -3.94 -4.88
CA ILE A 71 -4.95 -3.37 -3.66
C ILE A 71 -3.84 -2.43 -4.07
N TYR A 72 -3.96 -1.17 -3.67
CA TYR A 72 -3.00 -0.12 -4.01
C TYR A 72 -2.00 0.08 -2.89
N GLY A 73 -0.78 0.44 -3.26
CA GLY A 73 0.32 0.60 -2.34
C GLY A 73 1.21 1.78 -2.70
N ALA A 74 1.75 2.46 -1.70
CA ALA A 74 2.78 3.48 -1.86
C ALA A 74 3.96 3.27 -0.91
N VAL A 75 5.16 3.61 -1.38
CA VAL A 75 6.37 3.70 -0.56
C VAL A 75 6.92 5.11 -0.68
N THR A 76 7.29 5.71 0.45
CA THR A 76 7.93 7.02 0.47
C THR A 76 9.17 7.06 1.35
N ILE A 77 10.13 7.91 0.99
CA ILE A 77 11.26 8.32 1.85
C ILE A 77 11.12 9.81 2.23
N GLY A 78 9.88 10.30 2.27
CA GLY A 78 9.51 11.69 2.48
C GLY A 78 9.50 12.50 1.18
N PHE A 79 10.63 12.58 0.48
CA PHE A 79 10.77 13.42 -0.73
C PHE A 79 10.65 12.67 -2.05
N THR A 80 10.58 11.34 -2.03
CA THR A 80 10.40 10.48 -3.21
C THR A 80 9.36 9.42 -2.91
N TRP A 81 8.46 9.18 -3.85
CA TRP A 81 7.33 8.26 -3.78
C TRP A 81 7.39 7.23 -4.90
N ALA A 82 6.98 6.00 -4.61
CA ALA A 82 6.77 4.94 -5.59
C ALA A 82 5.42 4.27 -5.33
N PHE A 83 4.73 3.89 -6.40
CA PHE A 83 3.40 3.29 -6.33
C PHE A 83 3.39 1.88 -6.90
N VAL A 84 2.69 0.98 -6.22
CA VAL A 84 2.55 -0.43 -6.57
C VAL A 84 1.07 -0.80 -6.52
N VAL A 85 0.63 -1.66 -7.43
CA VAL A 85 -0.73 -2.21 -7.42
C VAL A 85 -0.66 -3.73 -7.50
N LEU A 86 -1.48 -4.40 -6.70
CA LEU A 86 -1.77 -5.82 -6.82
C LEU A 86 -3.14 -5.99 -7.50
N ASP A 87 -3.14 -6.60 -8.68
CA ASP A 87 -4.34 -7.17 -9.28
C ASP A 87 -4.63 -8.50 -8.57
N ARG A 88 -5.70 -8.56 -7.80
CA ARG A 88 -6.04 -9.73 -6.98
C ARG A 88 -6.61 -10.87 -7.80
N ARG A 89 -7.18 -10.60 -8.98
CA ARG A 89 -7.75 -11.63 -9.85
C ARG A 89 -6.64 -12.36 -10.60
N GLU A 90 -5.75 -11.59 -11.23
CA GLU A 90 -4.63 -12.13 -12.01
C GLU A 90 -3.42 -12.51 -11.13
N LYS A 91 -3.41 -12.07 -9.86
CA LYS A 91 -2.28 -12.23 -8.92
C LYS A 91 -0.99 -11.62 -9.47
N ILE A 92 -1.13 -10.49 -10.17
CA ILE A 92 -0.02 -9.75 -10.78
C ILE A 92 0.24 -8.49 -9.97
N ILE A 93 1.52 -8.25 -9.66
CA ILE A 93 1.98 -7.02 -9.04
C ILE A 93 2.64 -6.15 -10.10
N THR A 94 2.16 -4.92 -10.23
CA THR A 94 2.71 -3.94 -11.17
C THR A 94 3.24 -2.74 -10.40
N LYS A 95 4.50 -2.38 -10.65
CA LYS A 95 5.04 -1.07 -10.25
C LYS A 95 4.55 -0.05 -11.26
N HIS A 96 3.67 0.85 -10.82
CA HIS A 96 2.90 1.65 -11.77
C HIS A 96 3.71 2.84 -12.32
N ILE A 97 4.58 3.46 -11.50
CA ILE A 97 5.28 4.71 -11.84
C ILE A 97 6.71 4.72 -11.29
N ASP A 98 7.65 5.19 -12.11
CA ASP A 98 9.03 5.49 -11.74
C ASP A 98 9.08 6.66 -10.74
N TYR A 99 9.83 6.48 -9.66
CA TYR A 99 10.11 7.43 -8.58
C TYR A 99 9.65 8.89 -8.78
N LEU A 100 8.52 9.26 -8.17
CA LEU A 100 8.02 10.64 -8.19
C LEU A 100 8.65 11.45 -7.07
N SER A 101 9.19 12.61 -7.37
CA SER A 101 9.71 13.54 -6.36
C SER A 101 8.56 14.36 -5.76
N ILE A 102 8.71 14.83 -4.52
CA ILE A 102 7.80 15.80 -3.89
C ILE A 102 7.64 17.10 -4.70
N LYS A 103 8.57 17.39 -5.62
CA LYS A 103 8.43 18.50 -6.59
C LYS A 103 7.27 18.29 -7.57
N GLU A 104 6.86 17.04 -7.77
CA GLU A 104 5.74 16.62 -8.61
C GLU A 104 4.49 16.39 -7.74
N LEU A 105 4.31 17.20 -6.69
CA LEU A 105 3.24 17.05 -5.70
C LEU A 105 1.84 16.94 -6.33
N GLU A 106 1.58 17.71 -7.40
CA GLU A 106 0.29 17.67 -8.09
C GLU A 106 0.00 16.26 -8.65
N GLU A 107 1.02 15.60 -9.21
CA GLU A 107 0.89 14.25 -9.76
C GLU A 107 0.69 13.22 -8.65
N ILE A 108 1.48 13.33 -7.57
CA ILE A 108 1.33 12.49 -6.37
C ILE A 108 -0.10 12.59 -5.82
N ILE A 109 -0.64 13.81 -5.69
CA ILE A 109 -2.01 14.04 -5.20
C ILE A 109 -3.04 13.47 -6.18
N LYS A 110 -2.86 13.64 -7.50
CA LYS A 110 -3.78 13.06 -8.51
C LYS A 110 -3.86 11.55 -8.40
N ILE A 111 -2.72 10.88 -8.23
CA ILE A 111 -2.66 9.42 -8.05
C ILE A 111 -3.40 9.01 -6.78
N LEU A 112 -3.10 9.65 -5.65
CA LEU A 112 -3.75 9.36 -4.36
C LEU A 112 -5.27 9.56 -4.43
N VAL A 113 -5.73 10.67 -5.01
CA VAL A 113 -7.16 10.95 -5.18
C VAL A 113 -7.80 9.97 -6.16
N GLY A 114 -7.10 9.57 -7.22
CA GLY A 114 -7.57 8.57 -8.18
C GLY A 114 -7.80 7.21 -7.51
N ILE A 115 -6.83 6.76 -6.71
CA ILE A 115 -6.93 5.51 -5.93
C ILE A 115 -8.13 5.55 -4.98
N LEU A 116 -8.33 6.65 -4.25
CA LEU A 116 -9.41 6.76 -3.26
C LEU A 116 -10.81 6.88 -3.88
N LYS A 117 -10.92 7.18 -5.17
CA LYS A 117 -12.19 7.34 -5.90
C LYS A 117 -12.53 6.17 -6.83
N ALA A 118 -11.63 5.19 -6.96
CA ALA A 118 -11.76 4.09 -7.91
C ALA A 118 -12.98 3.20 -7.63
#